data_AF-F3C747-F1
#
_entry.id   AF-F3C747-F1
#
_cell.length_a   1.000
_cell.length_b   1.000
_cell.length_c   1.000
_cell.angle_alpha   90.00
_cell.angle_beta   90.00
_cell.angle_gamma   90.00
#
_symmetry.space_group_name_H-M   'P 1'
#
loop_
_entity.id
_entity.type
_entity.pdbx_description
1 polymer ?
#
loop_
_entity_poly.entity_id
_entity_poly.type
_entity_poly.pdbx_seq_one_letter_code
_entity_poly.pdbx_strand_id
1 'polypeptide(L)'
;MLALLWKFANDGPLGDDNAKLVKEWIPETYWLSPADIEIFEDRRQWVIKPVNGACGRDVICGAELTEKEWADKIELFLSQPERSYVRQKFILPEI
;
A
#
# COMPACT_ATOMS: atom_id res chain seq x y z
N MET A 1 8.59 1.84 -5.89
CA MET A 1 9.22 3.19 -5.77
C MET A 1 8.63 4.00 -4.61
N LEU A 2 7.31 4.21 -4.54
CA LEU A 2 6.67 5.02 -3.48
C LEU A 2 6.88 4.51 -2.04
N ALA A 3 6.88 3.18 -1.82
CA ALA A 3 7.16 2.62 -0.50
C ALA A 3 8.57 2.98 0.04
N LEU A 4 9.55 3.16 -0.86
CA LEU A 4 10.90 3.57 -0.46
C LEU A 4 10.94 5.06 -0.05
N LEU A 5 10.16 5.91 -0.73
CA LEU A 5 10.02 7.32 -0.33
C LEU A 5 9.41 7.46 1.06
N TRP A 6 8.35 6.69 1.36
CA TRP A 6 7.76 6.65 2.69
C TRP A 6 8.73 6.14 3.76
N LYS A 7 9.49 5.08 3.45
CA LYS A 7 10.57 4.62 4.33
C LYS A 7 11.60 5.72 4.61
N PHE A 8 12.09 6.41 3.58
CA PHE A 8 13.05 7.50 3.75
C PHE A 8 12.47 8.74 4.45
N ALA A 9 11.17 8.99 4.31
CA ALA A 9 10.50 10.09 5.00
C ALA A 9 10.29 9.80 6.49
N ASN A 10 10.28 8.52 6.89
CA ASN A 10 10.19 8.09 8.27
C ASN A 10 11.56 7.88 8.93
N ASP A 11 12.53 7.34 8.18
CA ASP A 11 13.85 6.96 8.71
C ASP A 11 14.86 8.13 8.69
N GLY A 12 14.48 9.30 8.19
CA GLY A 12 15.28 10.54 8.23
C GLY A 12 16.19 10.92 7.04
N PRO A 13 16.52 10.08 6.04
CA PRO A 13 17.49 10.48 5.00
C PRO A 13 17.00 11.56 4.01
N LEU A 14 15.72 11.90 4.00
CA LEU A 14 15.15 12.93 3.11
C LEU A 14 15.33 14.37 3.64
N GLY A 15 15.61 14.56 4.92
CA GLY A 15 15.50 15.87 5.60
C GLY A 15 14.04 16.31 5.78
N ASP A 16 13.79 17.21 6.73
CA ASP A 16 12.43 17.53 7.22
C ASP A 16 11.50 18.07 6.14
N ASP A 17 11.98 18.98 5.28
CA ASP A 17 11.16 19.60 4.24
C ASP A 17 10.69 18.57 3.19
N ASN A 18 11.59 17.70 2.72
CA ASN A 18 11.22 16.67 1.75
C ASN A 18 10.35 15.57 2.38
N ALA A 19 10.62 15.21 3.63
CA ALA A 19 9.79 14.27 4.37
C ALA A 19 8.36 14.81 4.52
N LYS A 20 8.20 16.11 4.77
CA LYS A 20 6.90 16.78 4.81
C LYS A 20 6.18 16.70 3.46
N LEU A 21 6.86 17.03 2.36
CA LEU A 21 6.27 16.94 1.02
C LEU A 21 5.79 15.53 0.68
N VAL A 22 6.57 14.49 1.03
CA VAL A 22 6.17 13.10 0.81
C VAL A 22 4.89 12.78 1.58
N LYS A 23 4.83 13.12 2.87
CA LYS A 23 3.69 12.80 3.75
C LYS A 23 2.43 13.58 3.37
N GLU A 24 2.58 14.76 2.78
CA GLU A 24 1.46 15.61 2.36
C GLU A 24 0.84 15.15 1.02
N TRP A 25 1.67 14.75 0.05
CA TRP A 25 1.22 14.53 -1.33
C TRP A 25 1.15 13.08 -1.77
N ILE A 26 1.84 12.17 -1.07
CA ILE A 26 1.89 10.77 -1.46
C ILE A 26 1.08 9.96 -0.45
N PRO A 27 0.03 9.23 -0.87
CA PRO A 27 -0.71 8.37 0.03
C PRO A 27 0.22 7.41 0.77
N GLU A 28 -0.05 7.17 2.04
CA GLU A 28 0.74 6.26 2.87
C GLU A 28 0.92 4.91 2.19
N THR A 29 2.18 4.51 1.95
CA THR A 29 2.50 3.34 1.12
C THR A 29 3.64 2.55 1.75
N TYR A 30 3.42 1.27 2.01
CA TYR A 30 4.43 0.35 2.53
C TYR A 30 4.43 -0.96 1.75
N TRP A 31 5.55 -1.70 1.80
CA TRP A 31 5.54 -3.07 1.29
C TRP A 31 4.55 -3.91 2.08
N LEU A 32 3.79 -4.73 1.36
CA LEU A 32 2.89 -5.69 1.99
C LEU A 32 3.73 -6.72 2.77
N SER A 33 3.33 -6.97 4.01
CA SER A 33 4.03 -7.83 4.97
C SER A 33 3.02 -8.72 5.72
N PRO A 34 3.41 -9.95 6.10
CA PRO A 34 2.58 -10.77 6.98
C PRO A 34 2.26 -10.14 8.34
N ALA A 35 3.02 -9.11 8.76
CA ALA A 35 2.79 -8.38 10.00
C ALA A 35 1.66 -7.34 9.91
N ASP A 36 1.14 -7.05 8.71
CA ASP A 36 0.15 -6.00 8.46
C ASP A 36 -1.27 -6.46 8.83
N ILE A 37 -1.51 -6.81 10.10
CA ILE A 37 -2.82 -7.33 10.56
C ILE A 37 -3.98 -6.36 10.30
N GLU A 38 -3.71 -5.06 10.29
CA GLU A 38 -4.70 -3.99 10.14
C GLU A 38 -5.36 -3.96 8.75
N ILE A 39 -4.77 -4.64 7.75
CA ILE A 39 -5.35 -4.71 6.40
C ILE A 39 -6.58 -5.61 6.38
N PHE A 40 -6.70 -6.54 7.34
CA PHE A 40 -7.87 -7.40 7.48
C PHE A 40 -8.98 -6.74 8.31
N GLU A 41 -8.63 -5.81 9.21
CA GLU A 41 -9.59 -5.13 10.09
C GLU A 41 -10.47 -4.12 9.35
N ASP A 42 -9.90 -3.35 8.42
CA ASP A 42 -10.67 -2.40 7.59
C ASP A 42 -10.16 -2.35 6.15
N ARG A 43 -10.52 -3.37 5.36
CA ARG A 43 -10.17 -3.49 3.93
C ARG A 43 -10.47 -2.21 3.13
N ARG A 44 -11.50 -1.45 3.51
CA ARG A 44 -11.98 -0.29 2.72
C ARG A 44 -10.98 0.87 2.72
N GLN A 45 -10.03 0.88 3.64
CA GLN A 45 -8.97 1.89 3.70
C GLN A 45 -7.75 1.54 2.84
N TRP A 46 -7.76 0.42 2.12
CA TRP A 46 -6.54 -0.12 1.53
C TRP A 46 -6.66 -0.40 0.04
N VAL A 47 -5.58 -0.14 -0.67
CA VAL A 47 -5.31 -0.57 -2.04
C VAL A 47 -4.06 -1.43 -2.02
N ILE A 48 -4.10 -2.60 -2.66
CA ILE A 48 -2.90 -3.40 -2.90
C ILE A 48 -2.52 -3.32 -4.37
N LYS A 49 -1.23 -3.13 -4.64
CA LYS A 49 -0.72 -3.07 -6.01
C LYS A 49 0.70 -3.64 -6.13
N PRO A 50 1.07 -4.21 -7.29
CA PRO A 50 2.44 -4.68 -7.52
C PRO A 50 3.44 -3.51 -7.54
N VAL A 51 4.67 -3.77 -7.09
CA VAL A 51 5.77 -2.79 -7.13
C VAL A 51 6.21 -2.49 -8.56
N ASN A 52 6.24 -3.52 -9.40
CA ASN A 52 6.59 -3.41 -10.80
C ASN A 52 5.28 -3.14 -11.53
N GLY A 53 5.04 -1.87 -11.89
CA GLY A 53 3.78 -1.42 -12.49
C GLY A 53 3.36 -2.28 -13.67
N ALA A 54 2.43 -3.20 -13.44
CA ALA A 54 1.94 -4.15 -14.44
C ALA A 54 0.81 -3.54 -15.30
N CYS A 55 0.89 -2.24 -15.61
CA CYS A 55 -0.16 -1.45 -16.26
C CYS A 55 -1.53 -1.59 -15.57
N GLY A 56 -1.57 -1.57 -14.23
CA GLY A 56 -2.81 -1.70 -13.45
C GLY A 56 -3.31 -3.13 -13.27
N ARG A 57 -2.63 -4.15 -13.81
CA ARG A 57 -2.91 -5.54 -13.48
C ARG A 57 -2.59 -5.82 -12.02
N ASP A 58 -3.44 -6.62 -11.38
CA ASP A 58 -3.34 -7.04 -9.98
C ASP A 58 -3.38 -5.89 -8.96
N VAL A 59 -3.95 -4.75 -9.35
CA VAL A 59 -4.39 -3.73 -8.41
C VAL A 59 -5.76 -4.12 -7.88
N ILE A 60 -5.92 -4.17 -6.56
CA ILE A 60 -7.22 -4.37 -5.92
C ILE A 60 -7.51 -3.23 -4.95
N CYS A 61 -8.75 -2.75 -4.98
CA CYS A 61 -9.26 -1.85 -3.96
C CYS A 61 -10.04 -2.67 -2.94
N GLY A 62 -9.66 -2.60 -1.67
CA GLY A 62 -10.34 -3.36 -0.65
C GLY A 62 -11.80 -2.94 -0.49
N ALA A 63 -12.19 -1.72 -0.88
CA ALA A 63 -13.58 -1.28 -0.88
C ALA A 63 -14.48 -2.04 -1.88
N GLU A 64 -13.92 -2.54 -2.98
CA GLU A 64 -14.65 -3.18 -4.08
C GLU A 64 -14.84 -4.70 -3.91
N LEU A 65 -14.16 -5.29 -2.93
CA LEU A 65 -14.17 -6.74 -2.68
C LEU A 65 -14.96 -7.09 -1.42
N THR A 66 -15.52 -8.30 -1.37
CA THR A 66 -15.99 -8.87 -0.11
C THR A 66 -14.82 -9.18 0.83
N GLU A 67 -15.11 -9.40 2.12
CA GLU A 67 -14.07 -9.78 3.09
C GLU A 67 -13.34 -11.06 2.70
N LYS A 68 -14.08 -12.06 2.19
CA LYS A 68 -13.50 -13.33 1.75
C LYS A 68 -12.59 -13.14 0.54
N GLU A 69 -13.06 -12.45 -0.50
CA GLU A 69 -12.24 -12.18 -1.70
C GLU A 69 -11.00 -11.36 -1.35
N TRP A 70 -11.11 -10.41 -0.42
CA TRP A 70 -9.97 -9.66 0.08
C TRP A 70 -8.96 -10.58 0.76
N ALA A 71 -9.40 -11.40 1.73
CA ALA A 71 -8.53 -12.32 2.45
C ALA A 71 -7.81 -13.28 1.49
N ASP A 72 -8.55 -13.94 0.60
CA ASP A 72 -7.99 -14.88 -0.40
C ASP A 72 -6.92 -14.20 -1.28
N LYS A 73 -7.13 -12.93 -1.65
CA LYS A 73 -6.15 -12.15 -2.45
C LYS A 73 -4.94 -11.72 -1.64
N ILE A 74 -5.11 -11.27 -0.40
CA ILE A 74 -3.99 -10.91 0.47
C ILE A 74 -3.09 -12.13 0.72
N GLU A 75 -3.68 -13.29 1.02
CA GLU A 75 -2.95 -14.54 1.19
C GLU A 75 -2.17 -14.91 -0.08
N LEU A 76 -2.80 -14.81 -1.25
CA LEU A 76 -2.13 -15.02 -2.53
C LEU A 76 -0.94 -14.08 -2.71
N PHE A 77 -1.09 -12.79 -2.42
CA PHE A 77 -0.01 -11.81 -2.57
C PHE A 77 1.13 -12.00 -1.56
N LEU A 78 0.82 -12.40 -0.33
CA LEU A 78 1.81 -12.72 0.69
C LEU A 78 2.62 -13.99 0.36
N SER A 79 2.09 -14.89 -0.47
CA SER A 79 2.82 -16.06 -0.98
C SER A 79 3.83 -15.73 -2.10
N GLN A 80 3.78 -14.51 -2.65
CA GLN A 80 4.71 -14.05 -3.69
C GLN A 80 6.06 -13.64 -3.07
N PRO A 81 7.14 -13.49 -3.87
CA PRO A 81 8.43 -13.05 -3.34
C PRO A 81 8.31 -11.75 -2.54
N GLU A 82 9.16 -11.60 -1.52
CA GLU A 82 9.15 -10.41 -0.68
C GLU A 82 9.21 -9.13 -1.52
N ARG A 83 8.50 -8.09 -1.05
CA ARG A 83 8.44 -6.77 -1.69
C ARG A 83 7.87 -6.78 -3.12
N SER A 84 7.13 -7.83 -3.51
CA SER A 84 6.42 -7.85 -4.80
C SER A 84 5.21 -6.91 -4.83
N TYR A 85 4.56 -6.69 -3.69
CA TYR A 85 3.37 -5.87 -3.55
C TYR A 85 3.55 -4.78 -2.48
N VAL A 86 2.77 -3.72 -2.62
CA VAL A 86 2.63 -2.66 -1.61
C VAL A 86 1.17 -2.55 -1.20
N ARG A 87 0.96 -2.23 0.07
CA ARG A 87 -0.28 -1.66 0.58
C ARG A 87 -0.19 -0.15 0.53
N GLN A 88 -1.30 0.48 0.19
CA GLN A 88 -1.42 1.93 0.12
C GLN A 88 -2.75 2.36 0.75
N LYS A 89 -2.76 3.43 1.54
CA LYS A 89 -4.00 4.05 2.01
C LYS A 89 -4.85 4.50 0.83
N PHE A 90 -6.11 4.07 0.82
CA PHE A 90 -7.10 4.49 -0.15
C PHE A 90 -7.48 5.95 0.11
N ILE A 91 -7.45 6.76 -0.94
CA ILE A 91 -7.82 8.18 -0.89
C ILE A 91 -9.03 8.37 -1.79
N LEU A 92 -10.11 8.91 -1.23
CA LEU A 92 -11.23 9.41 -2.00
C LEU A 92 -10.91 10.84 -2.46
N PRO A 93 -11.05 11.16 -3.77
CA PRO A 93 -10.95 12.54 -4.22
C PRO A 93 -12.03 13.39 -3.54
N GLU A 94 -11.66 14.57 -3.06
CA GLU A 94 -12.64 15.60 -2.75
C GLU A 94 -13.28 16.06 -4.07
N ILE A 95 -14.62 16.02 -4.14
CA ILE A 95 -15.42 16.43 -5.31
C ILE A 95 -15.78 17.91 -5.16
#